data_AF-A0A2V5JU57-F1
#
_entry.id   AF-A0A2V5JU57-F1
#
_cell.length_a   1.000
_cell.length_b   1.000
_cell.length_c   1.000
_cell.angle_alpha   90.00
_cell.angle_beta   90.00
_cell.angle_gamma   90.00
#
_symmetry.space_group_name_H-M   'P 1'
#
loop_
_entity.id
_entity.type
_entity.pdbx_description
1 polymer ?
#
loop_
_entity_poly.entity_id
_entity_poly.type
_entity_poly.pdbx_seq_one_letter_code
_entity_poly.pdbx_strand_id
1 'polypeptide(L)'
;MSKKMQFRLRDRAGFTLVEIMIVVGVIALLAALALPGMLRARKRAQASRIKDDLRLIEAAVDQYAIETQRQPGWVVSVADWTAYLKRETQLCTTGKDVLGHDFGPQTVDQIPTVPSQTYAQLADVADDGFWAPFTP
;
A
#
# COMPACT_ATOMS: atom_id res chain seq x y z
N MET A 1 74.16 26.16 -4.09
CA MET A 1 73.03 26.10 -3.15
C MET A 1 71.86 25.41 -3.87
N SER A 2 71.68 24.09 -3.71
CA SER A 2 70.64 23.33 -4.44
C SER A 2 69.72 22.64 -3.44
N LYS A 3 68.48 23.15 -3.35
CA LYS A 3 67.45 22.68 -2.44
C LYS A 3 66.75 21.48 -3.10
N LYS A 4 67.05 20.26 -2.64
CA LYS A 4 66.36 19.04 -3.10
C LYS A 4 64.91 19.09 -2.61
N MET A 5 63.96 19.22 -3.54
CA MET A 5 62.53 19.12 -3.27
C MET A 5 62.19 17.64 -3.05
N GLN A 6 61.91 17.27 -1.80
CA GLN A 6 61.45 15.91 -1.45
C GLN A 6 59.93 15.83 -1.66
N PHE A 7 59.49 15.08 -2.67
CA PHE A 7 58.09 14.69 -2.83
C PHE A 7 57.76 13.64 -1.77
N ARG A 8 56.98 14.02 -0.75
CA ARG A 8 56.38 13.06 0.17
C ARG A 8 55.30 12.29 -0.60
N LEU A 9 55.59 11.02 -0.93
CA LEU A 9 54.57 10.08 -1.39
C LEU A 9 53.59 9.92 -0.23
N ARG A 10 52.36 10.39 -0.43
CA ARG A 10 51.28 10.30 0.53
C ARG A 10 50.79 8.86 0.50
N ASP A 11 50.88 8.15 1.62
CA ASP A 11 50.40 6.78 1.76
C ASP A 11 48.95 6.68 1.29
N ARG A 12 48.75 6.11 0.09
CA ARG A 12 47.43 5.77 -0.40
C ARG A 12 47.05 4.46 0.27
N ALA A 13 46.40 4.55 1.44
CA ALA A 13 45.71 3.41 2.03
C ALA A 13 44.59 2.99 1.07
N GLY A 14 44.79 1.86 0.37
CA GLY A 14 43.76 1.23 -0.46
C GLY A 14 42.92 0.26 0.37
N PHE A 15 41.65 0.13 0.04
CA PHE A 15 40.78 -0.91 0.61
C PHE A 15 41.29 -2.29 0.23
N THR A 16 41.33 -3.20 1.20
CA THR A 16 41.60 -4.61 0.92
C THR A 16 40.34 -5.29 0.37
N LEU A 17 40.54 -6.32 -0.45
CA LEU A 17 39.43 -7.16 -0.95
C LEU A 17 38.67 -7.81 0.22
N VAL A 18 39.39 -8.19 1.28
CA VAL A 18 38.82 -8.81 2.48
C VAL A 18 37.89 -7.85 3.24
N GLU A 19 38.26 -6.58 3.39
CA GLU A 19 37.39 -5.58 4.03
C GLU A 19 36.05 -5.43 3.28
N ILE A 20 36.08 -5.37 1.95
CA ILE A 20 34.85 -5.26 1.17
C ILE A 20 34.02 -6.55 1.25
N MET A 21 34.64 -7.73 1.26
CA MET A 21 33.93 -9.00 1.41
C MET A 21 33.17 -9.08 2.74
N ILE A 22 33.81 -8.71 3.85
CA ILE A 22 33.17 -8.76 5.17
C ILE A 22 32.00 -7.77 5.23
N VAL A 23 32.19 -6.55 4.70
CA VAL A 23 31.14 -5.51 4.70
C VAL A 23 29.91 -5.98 3.91
N VAL A 24 30.09 -6.50 2.70
CA VAL A 24 28.97 -6.99 1.89
C VAL A 24 28.33 -8.22 2.54
N GLY A 25 29.13 -9.10 3.18
CA GLY A 25 28.62 -10.24 3.93
C GLY A 25 27.69 -9.84 5.07
N VAL A 26 28.09 -8.85 5.87
CA VAL A 26 27.24 -8.34 6.97
C VAL A 26 25.98 -7.66 6.43
N ILE A 27 26.09 -6.84 5.38
CA ILE A 27 24.92 -6.19 4.76
C ILE A 27 23.93 -7.23 4.22
N ALA A 28 24.42 -8.27 3.55
CA ALA A 28 23.58 -9.35 3.03
C ALA A 28 22.83 -10.10 4.15
N LEU A 29 23.51 -10.39 5.27
CA LEU A 29 22.89 -11.02 6.44
C LEU A 29 21.79 -10.13 7.04
N LEU A 30 22.06 -8.84 7.22
CA LEU A 30 21.07 -7.90 7.76
C LEU A 30 19.85 -7.76 6.81
N ALA A 31 20.09 -7.66 5.51
CA ALA A 31 19.02 -7.58 4.51
C ALA A 31 18.14 -8.84 4.51
N ALA A 32 18.73 -10.04 4.62
CA ALA A 32 17.99 -11.29 4.65
C ALA A 32 16.99 -11.38 5.83
N LEU A 33 17.36 -10.83 6.99
CA LEU A 33 16.47 -10.79 8.16
C LEU A 33 15.41 -9.68 8.06
N ALA A 34 15.75 -8.54 7.46
CA ALA A 34 14.86 -7.37 7.41
C ALA A 34 13.78 -7.46 6.32
N LEU A 35 14.12 -7.99 5.14
CA LEU A 35 13.22 -8.03 3.97
C LEU A 35 11.85 -8.70 4.22
N PRO A 36 11.74 -9.90 4.82
CA PRO A 36 10.44 -10.54 4.99
C PRO A 36 9.50 -9.73 5.89
N GLY A 37 10.03 -9.09 6.95
CA GLY A 37 9.27 -8.21 7.82
C GLY A 37 8.73 -6.98 7.07
N MET A 38 9.56 -6.36 6.22
CA MET A 38 9.16 -5.22 5.41
C MET A 38 8.05 -5.56 4.41
N LEU A 39 8.12 -6.73 3.77
CA LEU A 39 7.08 -7.19 2.84
C LEU A 39 5.73 -7.39 3.55
N ARG A 40 5.75 -8.01 4.74
CA ARG A 40 4.54 -8.21 5.54
C ARG A 40 3.95 -6.88 6.03
N ALA A 41 4.79 -5.95 6.46
CA ALA A 41 4.38 -4.61 6.85
C ALA A 41 3.73 -3.84 5.69
N ARG A 42 4.29 -3.95 4.48
CA ARG A 42 3.72 -3.35 3.27
C ARG A 42 2.33 -3.91 2.96
N LYS A 43 2.15 -5.24 3.01
CA LYS A 43 0.83 -5.87 2.80
C LYS A 43 -0.19 -5.39 3.84
N ARG A 44 0.21 -5.29 5.11
CA ARG A 44 -0.67 -4.78 6.18
C ARG A 44 -1.06 -3.31 5.96
N ALA A 45 -0.13 -2.48 5.50
CA ALA A 45 -0.43 -1.09 5.13
C ALA A 45 -1.39 -1.00 3.93
N GLN A 46 -1.26 -1.90 2.95
CA GLN A 46 -2.22 -2.03 1.86
C GLN A 46 -3.61 -2.43 2.40
N ALA A 47 -3.69 -3.42 3.30
CA ALA A 47 -4.95 -3.81 3.93
C ALA A 47 -5.63 -2.64 4.67
N SER A 48 -4.87 -1.87 5.45
CA SER A 48 -5.40 -0.67 6.14
C SER A 48 -5.94 0.37 5.15
N ARG A 49 -5.21 0.62 4.06
CA ARG A 49 -5.66 1.55 3.03
C ARG A 49 -6.98 1.11 2.38
N ILE A 50 -7.11 -0.18 2.06
CA ILE A 50 -8.33 -0.74 1.47
C ILE A 50 -9.51 -0.65 2.44
N LYS A 51 -9.26 -0.87 3.74
CA LYS A 51 -10.29 -0.69 4.78
C LYS A 51 -10.76 0.77 4.87
N ASP A 52 -9.85 1.73 4.74
CA ASP A 52 -10.20 3.14 4.69
C ASP A 52 -10.92 3.51 3.39
N ASP A 53 -10.53 2.93 2.25
CA ASP A 53 -11.23 3.08 0.98
C ASP A 53 -12.70 2.59 1.09
N LEU A 54 -12.96 1.46 1.76
CA LEU A 54 -14.32 0.94 1.99
C LEU A 54 -15.18 1.93 2.80
N ARG A 55 -14.61 2.59 3.82
CA ARG A 55 -15.31 3.65 4.57
C ARG A 55 -15.63 4.87 3.72
N LEU A 56 -14.71 5.23 2.81
CA LEU A 56 -14.95 6.32 1.87
C LEU A 56 -16.05 5.97 0.87
N ILE A 57 -16.11 4.71 0.42
CA ILE A 57 -17.17 4.20 -0.45
C ILE A 57 -18.52 4.25 0.26
N GLU A 58 -18.61 3.77 1.51
CA GLU A 58 -19.82 3.83 2.32
C GLU A 58 -20.36 5.27 2.41
N ALA A 59 -19.51 6.22 2.81
CA ALA A 59 -19.89 7.63 2.89
C ALA A 59 -20.29 8.23 1.52
N ALA A 60 -19.64 7.81 0.43
CA ALA A 60 -19.94 8.27 -0.91
C ALA A 60 -21.30 7.75 -1.41
N VAL A 61 -21.63 6.50 -1.10
CA VAL A 61 -22.92 5.88 -1.43
C VAL A 61 -24.05 6.55 -0.66
N ASP A 62 -23.85 6.81 0.64
CA ASP A 62 -24.82 7.51 1.47
C ASP A 62 -25.09 8.93 0.95
N GLN A 63 -24.03 9.65 0.58
CA GLN A 63 -24.15 10.99 0.02
C GLN A 63 -24.91 10.99 -1.31
N TYR A 64 -24.64 10.02 -2.19
CA TYR A 64 -25.38 9.83 -3.43
C TYR A 64 -26.86 9.54 -3.17
N ALA A 65 -27.16 8.67 -2.20
CA ALA A 65 -28.53 8.30 -1.86
C ALA A 65 -29.34 9.49 -1.33
N ILE A 66 -28.72 10.35 -0.51
CA ILE A 66 -29.34 11.57 0.02
C ILE A 66 -29.64 12.55 -1.12
N GLU A 67 -28.68 12.80 -2.01
CA GLU A 67 -28.85 13.78 -3.10
C GLU A 67 -29.86 13.32 -4.15
N THR A 68 -29.89 12.02 -4.46
CA THR A 68 -30.77 11.45 -5.49
C THR A 68 -32.05 10.85 -4.93
N GLN A 69 -32.32 11.02 -3.63
CA GLN A 69 -33.49 10.51 -2.90
C GLN A 69 -33.74 9.01 -3.15
N ARG A 70 -32.67 8.22 -3.18
CA ARG A 70 -32.76 6.77 -3.42
C ARG A 70 -33.18 6.04 -2.16
N GLN A 71 -33.96 5.00 -2.36
CA GLN A 71 -34.39 4.11 -1.28
C GLN A 71 -33.32 3.05 -0.98
N PRO A 72 -33.33 2.49 0.25
CA PRO A 72 -32.54 1.32 0.60
C PRO A 72 -32.67 0.22 -0.46
N GLY A 73 -31.56 -0.43 -0.82
CA GLY A 73 -31.56 -1.50 -1.81
C GLY A 73 -31.36 -1.05 -3.27
N TRP A 74 -31.28 0.26 -3.54
CA TRP A 74 -30.91 0.74 -4.87
C TRP A 74 -29.44 0.48 -5.17
N VAL A 75 -29.15 -0.01 -6.38
CA VAL A 75 -27.78 -0.27 -6.84
C VAL A 75 -27.17 1.02 -7.40
N VAL A 76 -26.05 1.44 -6.82
CA VAL A 76 -25.25 2.60 -7.19
C VAL A 76 -24.08 2.14 -8.07
N SER A 77 -23.98 2.68 -9.28
CA SER A 77 -22.91 2.30 -10.21
C SER A 77 -21.56 2.86 -9.75
N VAL A 78 -20.46 2.27 -10.27
CA VAL A 78 -19.10 2.74 -9.96
C VAL A 78 -18.91 4.21 -10.31
N ALA A 79 -19.45 4.67 -11.44
CA ALA A 79 -19.33 6.06 -11.86
C ALA A 79 -20.07 7.03 -10.92
N ASP A 80 -21.16 6.59 -10.31
CA ASP A 80 -21.99 7.43 -9.46
C ASP A 80 -21.35 7.67 -8.09
N TRP A 81 -20.94 6.61 -7.37
CA TRP A 81 -20.30 6.79 -6.06
C TRP A 81 -18.89 7.38 -6.17
N THR A 82 -18.15 7.09 -7.25
CA THR A 82 -16.82 7.70 -7.45
C THR A 82 -16.86 9.22 -7.65
N ALA A 83 -18.00 9.77 -8.11
CA ALA A 83 -18.17 11.20 -8.28
C ALA A 83 -18.11 11.99 -6.96
N TYR A 84 -18.41 11.34 -5.83
CA TYR A 84 -18.39 11.91 -4.48
C TYR A 84 -17.02 11.80 -3.80
N LEU A 85 -16.05 11.17 -4.45
CA LEU A 85 -14.69 11.04 -3.94
C LEU A 85 -13.80 12.18 -4.41
N LYS A 86 -12.77 12.49 -3.61
CA LYS A 86 -11.77 13.50 -3.99
C LYS A 86 -11.04 13.06 -5.27
N ARG A 87 -11.04 13.94 -6.29
CA ARG A 87 -10.51 13.72 -7.66
C ARG A 87 -9.03 13.31 -7.75
N GLU A 88 -8.28 13.34 -6.65
CA GLU A 88 -6.86 13.00 -6.60
C GLU A 88 -6.60 11.54 -6.19
N THR A 89 -7.66 10.78 -5.89
CA THR A 89 -7.53 9.38 -5.43
C THR A 89 -7.54 8.42 -6.61
N GLN A 90 -6.80 7.31 -6.51
CA GLN A 90 -6.92 6.22 -7.50
C GLN A 90 -8.32 5.61 -7.51
N LEU A 91 -8.98 5.65 -6.35
CA LEU A 91 -10.33 5.15 -6.15
C LEU A 91 -11.35 5.91 -7.01
N CYS A 92 -11.28 7.25 -7.09
CA CYS A 92 -12.22 8.02 -7.90
C CYS A 92 -12.04 7.86 -9.41
N THR A 93 -10.85 7.46 -9.86
CA THR A 93 -10.52 7.34 -11.29
C THR A 93 -10.75 5.94 -11.83
N THR A 94 -10.58 4.92 -10.98
CA THR A 94 -10.63 3.52 -11.42
C THR A 94 -11.71 2.70 -10.74
N GLY A 95 -12.17 3.08 -9.54
CA GLY A 95 -13.05 2.25 -8.71
C GLY A 95 -12.38 0.97 -8.20
N LYS A 96 -11.05 0.90 -8.26
CA LYS A 96 -10.23 -0.24 -7.87
C LYS A 96 -9.48 0.02 -6.57
N ASP A 97 -9.13 -1.06 -5.89
CA ASP A 97 -8.24 -1.03 -4.74
C ASP A 97 -6.76 -0.82 -5.15
N VAL A 98 -5.88 -0.70 -4.15
CA VAL A 98 -4.43 -0.55 -4.36
C VAL A 98 -3.76 -1.80 -4.96
N LEU A 99 -4.46 -2.93 -5.04
CA LEU A 99 -4.02 -4.18 -5.66
C LEU A 99 -4.54 -4.34 -7.10
N GLY A 100 -5.45 -3.47 -7.55
CA GLY A 100 -6.06 -3.46 -8.88
C GLY A 100 -7.40 -4.20 -8.99
N HIS A 101 -7.94 -4.70 -7.88
CA HIS A 101 -9.23 -5.41 -7.83
C HIS A 101 -10.39 -4.41 -7.75
N ASP A 102 -11.48 -4.69 -8.47
CA ASP A 102 -12.64 -3.80 -8.53
C ASP A 102 -13.53 -3.93 -7.27
N PHE A 103 -13.95 -2.81 -6.69
CA PHE A 103 -14.98 -2.80 -5.64
C PHE A 103 -16.38 -3.06 -6.20
N GLY A 104 -16.61 -2.75 -7.47
CA GLY A 104 -17.89 -2.98 -8.13
C GLY A 104 -19.00 -2.02 -7.69
N PRO A 105 -20.22 -2.23 -8.20
CA PRO A 105 -21.39 -1.46 -7.79
C PRO A 105 -21.71 -1.71 -6.32
N GLN A 106 -22.24 -0.70 -5.66
CA GLN A 106 -22.61 -0.73 -4.24
C GLN A 106 -24.13 -0.61 -4.10
N THR A 107 -24.66 -0.91 -2.91
CA THR A 107 -26.09 -0.84 -2.66
C THR A 107 -26.36 0.10 -1.49
N VAL A 108 -27.36 0.97 -1.64
CA VAL A 108 -27.76 1.92 -0.57
C VAL A 108 -28.20 1.14 0.67
N ASP A 109 -27.74 1.59 1.85
CA ASP A 109 -27.97 0.97 3.17
C ASP A 109 -27.45 -0.47 3.30
N GLN A 110 -26.48 -0.87 2.46
CA GLN A 110 -25.70 -2.10 2.63
C GLN A 110 -24.24 -1.75 2.85
N ILE A 111 -23.63 -2.38 3.87
CA ILE A 111 -22.22 -2.20 4.18
C ILE A 111 -21.39 -2.74 2.99
N PRO A 112 -20.46 -1.95 2.43
CA PRO A 112 -19.62 -2.40 1.32
C PRO A 112 -18.71 -3.54 1.78
N THR A 113 -18.54 -4.55 0.95
CA THR A 113 -17.71 -5.72 1.27
C THR A 113 -16.36 -5.62 0.58
N VAL A 114 -15.30 -6.08 1.24
CA VAL A 114 -13.99 -6.23 0.59
C VAL A 114 -14.09 -7.21 -0.60
N PRO A 115 -13.44 -6.92 -1.75
CA PRO A 115 -13.41 -7.87 -2.86
C PRO A 115 -12.79 -9.22 -2.44
N SER A 116 -13.40 -10.33 -2.86
CA SER A 116 -12.97 -11.68 -2.45
C SER A 116 -11.51 -12.00 -2.87
N GLN A 117 -11.08 -11.46 -4.01
CA GLN A 117 -9.70 -11.56 -4.51
C GLN A 117 -8.71 -10.87 -3.57
N THR A 118 -9.04 -9.65 -3.13
CA THR A 118 -8.27 -8.85 -2.18
C THR A 118 -8.18 -9.54 -0.82
N TYR A 119 -9.31 -10.03 -0.33
CA TYR A 119 -9.38 -10.76 0.94
C TYR A 119 -8.48 -12.00 0.90
N ALA A 120 -8.57 -12.81 -0.16
CA ALA A 120 -7.72 -13.99 -0.33
C ALA A 120 -6.21 -13.64 -0.44
N GLN A 121 -5.87 -12.54 -1.13
CA GLN A 121 -4.49 -12.11 -1.32
C GLN A 121 -3.83 -11.57 -0.03
N LEU A 122 -4.63 -11.04 0.90
CA LEU A 122 -4.17 -10.42 2.15
C LEU A 122 -4.47 -11.28 3.40
N ALA A 123 -5.00 -12.50 3.24
CA ALA A 123 -5.33 -13.40 4.34
C ALA A 123 -4.13 -13.76 5.24
N ASP A 124 -2.89 -13.59 4.76
CA ASP A 124 -1.67 -13.81 5.55
C ASP A 124 -1.36 -12.68 6.56
N VAL A 125 -1.99 -11.52 6.39
CA VAL A 125 -1.74 -10.32 7.21
C VAL A 125 -2.99 -9.70 7.84
N ALA A 126 -4.18 -10.05 7.34
CA ALA A 126 -5.46 -9.49 7.76
C ALA A 126 -6.51 -10.61 7.89
N ASP A 127 -7.05 -10.76 9.10
CA ASP A 127 -8.07 -11.74 9.47
C ASP A 127 -9.48 -11.13 9.49
N ASP A 128 -10.50 -11.92 9.82
CA ASP A 128 -11.90 -11.47 9.86
C ASP A 128 -12.12 -10.34 10.86
N GLY A 129 -11.42 -10.38 11.99
CA GLY A 129 -11.45 -9.32 13.00
C GLY A 129 -10.91 -7.99 12.45
N PHE A 130 -9.89 -8.04 11.60
CA PHE A 130 -9.40 -6.86 10.90
C PHE A 130 -10.42 -6.32 9.90
N TRP A 131 -11.08 -7.16 9.12
CA TRP A 131 -11.99 -6.71 8.06
C TRP A 131 -13.35 -6.23 8.57
N ALA A 132 -13.80 -6.65 9.74
CA ALA A 132 -15.07 -6.22 10.31
C ALA A 132 -15.25 -4.67 10.32
N PRO A 133 -16.42 -4.15 9.92
CA PRO A 133 -17.64 -4.85 9.48
C PRO A 133 -17.68 -5.23 7.97
N PHE A 134 -16.63 -4.95 7.22
CA PHE A 134 -16.57 -5.07 5.74
C PHE A 134 -16.15 -6.47 5.24
N THR A 135 -16.45 -7.51 6.01
CA THR A 135 -16.11 -8.89 5.62
C THR A 135 -16.84 -9.30 4.34
N PRO A 136 -16.25 -10.13 3.47
CA PRO A 136 -16.91 -10.64 2.28
C PRO A 136 -18.15 -11.50 2.59
#